data_AF-A0A412L8H8-F1
#
_entry.id   AF-A0A412L8H8-F1
#
_cell.length_a   1.000
_cell.length_b   1.000
_cell.length_c   1.000
_cell.angle_alpha   90.00
_cell.angle_beta   90.00
_cell.angle_gamma   90.00
#
_symmetry.space_group_name_H-M   'P 1'
#
loop_
_entity.id
_entity.type
_entity.pdbx_description
1 polymer ?
#
loop_
_entity_poly.entity_id
_entity_poly.type
_entity_poly.pdbx_seq_one_letter_code
_entity_poly.pdbx_strand_id
1 'polypeptide(L)'
;MNFAIFNAIMHKCRMSKKGGGEKMEYQLLMRTAICAGELLLKSGAETYRAEDTMNHILKTSGCEYIEVHATITGIMATLYDSAMSQPVTMISRVKKRGMHLYKIVRVNDISRRYCGGEITLQEAYDALQKIGSDLYRQGTKSISTMMIVTGFTLMFGGGWMEVLASLCVGGVLAGMIQFVITFIRM
;
A
#
# COMPACT_ATOMS: atom_id res chain seq x y z
N MET A 1 43.45 9.77 7.38
CA MET A 1 42.20 10.48 7.04
C MET A 1 41.12 9.43 6.88
N ASN A 2 40.13 9.40 7.78
CA ASN A 2 39.22 8.27 7.93
C ASN A 2 38.27 8.15 6.72
N PHE A 3 38.03 6.95 6.19
CA PHE A 3 37.16 6.71 5.02
C PHE A 3 35.73 7.24 5.26
N ALA A 4 35.27 7.21 6.51
CA ALA A 4 33.99 7.81 6.95
C ALA A 4 33.94 9.34 6.77
N ILE A 5 35.06 10.04 6.98
CA ILE A 5 35.15 11.50 6.81
C ILE A 5 35.17 11.85 5.32
N PHE A 6 35.86 11.04 4.49
CA PHE A 6 35.84 11.22 3.04
C PHE A 6 34.43 11.00 2.46
N ASN A 7 33.70 9.96 2.90
CA ASN A 7 32.32 9.72 2.46
C ASN A 7 31.36 10.80 2.94
N ALA A 8 31.51 11.28 4.18
CA ALA A 8 30.72 12.39 4.71
C ALA A 8 30.99 13.71 3.96
N ILE A 9 32.25 13.98 3.60
CA ILE A 9 32.64 15.15 2.80
C ILE A 9 32.12 15.03 1.36
N MET A 10 32.21 13.84 0.74
CA MET A 10 31.67 13.60 -0.61
C MET A 10 30.15 13.67 -0.65
N HIS A 11 29.45 13.24 0.40
CA HIS A 11 28.01 13.42 0.57
C HIS A 11 27.67 14.91 0.70
N LYS A 12 28.36 15.64 1.57
CA LYS A 12 28.16 17.08 1.78
C LYS A 12 28.50 17.93 0.54
N CYS A 13 29.50 17.52 -0.26
CA CYS A 13 29.84 18.15 -1.54
C CYS A 13 28.82 17.86 -2.66
N ARG A 14 28.11 16.72 -2.62
CA ARG A 14 27.03 16.40 -3.57
C ARG A 14 25.75 17.20 -3.27
N MET A 15 25.45 17.47 -2.00
CA MET A 15 24.26 18.20 -1.55
C MET A 15 24.32 19.72 -1.82
N SER A 16 25.51 20.33 -1.88
CA SER A 16 25.63 21.79 -2.03
C SER A 16 25.32 22.36 -3.43
N LYS A 17 25.13 21.51 -4.47
CA LYS A 17 25.09 21.98 -5.89
C LYS A 17 23.73 21.86 -6.61
N LYS A 18 22.64 21.45 -5.95
CA LYS A 18 21.43 20.95 -6.66
C LYS A 18 20.06 21.51 -6.22
N GLY A 19 19.98 22.72 -5.67
CA GLY A 19 18.76 23.27 -5.03
C GLY A 19 17.43 23.25 -5.80
N GLY A 20 17.42 23.11 -7.13
CA GLY A 20 16.18 22.94 -7.93
C GLY A 20 15.78 21.49 -8.23
N GLY A 21 16.77 20.60 -8.43
CA GLY A 21 16.52 19.18 -8.75
C GLY A 21 16.24 18.34 -7.52
N GLU A 22 16.90 18.65 -6.40
CA GLU A 22 16.73 17.96 -5.11
C GLU A 22 15.31 18.10 -4.56
N LYS A 23 14.74 19.32 -4.66
CA LYS A 23 13.38 19.60 -4.16
C LYS A 23 12.33 18.80 -4.92
N MET A 24 12.56 18.51 -6.19
CA MET A 24 11.69 17.65 -7.01
C MET A 24 11.81 16.17 -6.61
N GLU A 25 13.01 15.72 -6.26
CA GLU A 25 13.30 14.35 -5.84
C GLU A 25 12.60 14.02 -4.50
N TYR A 26 12.68 14.89 -3.50
CA TYR A 26 11.96 14.72 -2.22
C TYR A 26 10.43 14.74 -2.39
N GLN A 27 9.91 15.59 -3.28
CA GLN A 27 8.46 15.60 -3.55
C GLN A 27 8.00 14.29 -4.19
N LEU A 28 8.75 13.74 -5.13
CA LEU A 28 8.43 12.45 -5.74
C LEU A 28 8.53 11.31 -4.70
N LEU A 29 9.53 11.35 -3.84
CA LEU A 29 9.70 10.38 -2.76
C LEU A 29 8.50 10.38 -1.80
N MET A 30 8.09 11.58 -1.36
CA MET A 30 6.90 11.76 -0.52
C MET A 30 5.63 11.27 -1.20
N ARG A 31 5.42 11.63 -2.48
CA ARG A 31 4.28 11.15 -3.26
C ARG A 31 4.26 9.63 -3.39
N THR A 32 5.44 9.01 -3.57
CA THR A 32 5.58 7.56 -3.68
C THR A 32 5.22 6.86 -2.36
N ALA A 33 5.75 7.34 -1.24
CA ALA A 33 5.42 6.82 0.09
C ALA A 33 3.92 6.95 0.37
N ILE A 34 3.36 8.16 0.23
CA ILE A 34 1.93 8.41 0.45
C ILE A 34 1.07 7.54 -0.47
N CYS A 35 1.44 7.37 -1.74
CA CYS A 35 0.71 6.51 -2.67
C CYS A 35 0.71 5.04 -2.22
N ALA A 36 1.87 4.51 -1.79
CA ALA A 36 1.97 3.15 -1.26
C ALA A 36 1.11 2.96 -0.01
N GLY A 37 1.24 3.88 0.97
CA GLY A 37 0.45 3.84 2.20
C GLY A 37 -1.05 3.94 1.95
N GLU A 38 -1.47 4.85 1.06
CA GLU A 38 -2.88 5.02 0.69
C GLU A 38 -3.44 3.76 0.06
N LEU A 39 -2.69 3.14 -0.87
CA LEU A 39 -3.12 1.94 -1.56
C LEU A 39 -3.21 0.73 -0.62
N LEU A 40 -2.28 0.62 0.34
CA LEU A 40 -2.32 -0.39 1.40
C LEU A 40 -3.59 -0.24 2.26
N LEU A 41 -3.86 0.95 2.78
CA LEU A 41 -5.04 1.21 3.61
C LEU A 41 -6.36 1.06 2.84
N LYS A 42 -6.40 1.51 1.58
CA LYS A 42 -7.55 1.28 0.68
C LYS A 42 -7.80 -0.20 0.43
N SER A 43 -6.75 -1.04 0.50
CA SER A 43 -6.80 -2.48 0.27
C SER A 43 -6.99 -3.32 1.54
N GLY A 44 -7.16 -2.66 2.70
CA GLY A 44 -7.42 -3.32 3.98
C GLY A 44 -6.17 -3.81 4.71
N ALA A 45 -4.99 -3.28 4.38
CA ALA A 45 -3.79 -3.53 5.17
C ALA A 45 -3.89 -2.89 6.56
N GLU A 46 -3.25 -3.51 7.54
CA GLU A 46 -3.12 -2.97 8.89
C GLU A 46 -2.35 -1.64 8.88
N THR A 47 -2.72 -0.72 9.77
CA THR A 47 -2.18 0.64 9.82
C THR A 47 -0.66 0.67 9.96
N TYR A 48 -0.11 -0.10 10.90
CA TYR A 48 1.35 -0.15 11.11
C TYR A 48 2.09 -0.69 9.88
N ARG A 49 1.51 -1.60 9.08
CA ARG A 49 2.14 -2.09 7.84
C ARG A 49 2.22 -1.01 6.78
N ALA A 50 1.22 -0.14 6.71
CA ALA A 50 1.26 1.04 5.85
C ALA A 50 2.33 2.03 6.32
N GLU A 51 2.44 2.26 7.64
CA GLU A 51 3.48 3.10 8.23
C GLU A 51 4.88 2.57 7.97
N ASP A 52 5.13 1.28 8.20
CA ASP A 52 6.43 0.63 7.97
C ASP A 52 6.86 0.74 6.51
N THR A 53 5.93 0.50 5.58
CA THR A 53 6.20 0.60 4.13
C THR A 53 6.58 2.04 3.75
N MET A 54 5.84 3.03 4.24
CA MET A 54 6.13 4.44 4.02
C MET A 54 7.48 4.82 4.63
N ASN A 55 7.74 4.42 5.87
CA ASN A 55 9.02 4.67 6.55
C ASN A 55 10.20 4.06 5.79
N HIS A 56 10.07 2.83 5.27
CA HIS A 56 11.11 2.21 4.46
C HIS A 56 11.41 2.97 3.18
N ILE A 57 10.36 3.42 2.46
CA ILE A 57 10.51 4.23 1.26
C ILE A 57 11.21 5.55 1.61
N LEU A 58 10.72 6.26 2.62
CA LEU A 58 11.25 7.58 3.00
C LEU A 58 12.69 7.50 3.52
N LYS A 59 13.07 6.45 4.25
CA LYS A 59 14.45 6.26 4.76
C LYS A 59 15.50 6.16 3.66
N THR A 60 15.12 5.88 2.41
CA THR A 60 16.06 5.91 1.28
C THR A 60 16.59 7.31 0.96
N SER A 61 15.95 8.38 1.48
CA SER A 61 16.43 9.75 1.31
C SER A 61 17.69 10.07 2.10
N GLY A 62 17.95 9.37 3.20
CA GLY A 62 19.01 9.72 4.15
C GLY A 62 18.73 10.97 4.99
N CYS A 63 17.49 11.50 4.99
CA CYS A 63 17.13 12.66 5.80
C CYS A 63 17.26 12.39 7.30
N GLU A 64 17.63 13.43 8.05
CA GLU A 64 17.82 13.35 9.50
C GLU A 64 16.50 13.09 10.26
N TYR A 65 15.40 13.65 9.77
CA TYR A 65 14.09 13.53 10.41
C TYR A 65 13.05 13.01 9.42
N ILE A 66 12.42 11.89 9.81
CA ILE A 66 11.38 11.21 9.06
C ILE A 66 10.29 10.83 10.05
N GLU A 67 9.06 11.27 9.79
CA GLU A 67 7.91 10.92 10.61
C GLU A 67 6.75 10.52 9.71
N VAL A 68 6.14 9.38 10.03
CA VAL A 68 4.99 8.83 9.32
C VAL A 68 3.94 8.49 10.35
N HIS A 69 2.72 8.93 10.09
CA HIS A 69 1.58 8.59 10.92
C HIS A 69 0.37 8.27 10.06
N ALA A 70 -0.24 7.12 10.32
CA ALA A 70 -1.44 6.66 9.68
C ALA A 70 -2.55 6.47 10.70
N THR A 71 -3.75 6.85 10.28
CA THR A 71 -4.99 6.61 10.98
C THR A 71 -5.93 5.84 10.05
N ILE A 72 -7.06 5.42 10.60
CA ILE A 72 -8.11 4.75 9.84
C ILE A 72 -8.55 5.57 8.61
N THR A 73 -8.60 6.91 8.71
CA THR A 73 -9.16 7.78 7.66
C THR A 73 -8.14 8.63 6.93
N GLY A 74 -6.89 8.68 7.37
CA GLY A 74 -5.88 9.53 6.75
C GLY A 74 -4.47 9.09 7.07
N ILE A 75 -3.55 9.50 6.19
CA ILE A 75 -2.11 9.31 6.32
C ILE A 75 -1.43 10.65 6.23
N MET A 76 -0.38 10.81 7.01
CA MET A 76 0.49 11.96 6.97
C MET A 76 1.95 11.50 7.05
N ALA A 77 2.81 12.21 6.36
CA ALA A 77 4.25 12.01 6.46
C ALA A 77 4.95 13.37 6.44
N THR A 78 6.08 13.45 7.14
CA THR A 78 6.95 14.62 7.21
C THR A 78 8.39 14.20 6.97
N LEU A 79 9.08 14.93 6.09
CA LEU A 79 10.53 14.85 5.90
C LEU A 79 11.18 16.18 6.27
N TYR A 80 12.32 16.11 6.96
CA TYR A 80 13.17 17.25 7.22
C TYR A 80 14.65 16.88 7.23
N ASP A 81 15.46 17.77 6.67
CA ASP A 81 16.92 17.69 6.62
C ASP A 81 17.48 19.07 6.94
N SER A 82 18.61 19.15 7.64
CA SER A 82 19.33 20.41 7.89
C SER A 82 19.65 21.21 6.62
N ALA A 83 19.75 20.56 5.45
CA ALA A 83 19.92 21.21 4.16
C ALA A 83 18.61 21.82 3.60
N MET A 84 17.45 21.43 4.11
CA MET A 84 16.16 21.97 3.72
C MET A 84 15.84 23.25 4.50
N SER A 85 15.30 24.25 3.81
CA SER A 85 14.84 25.47 4.47
C SER A 85 13.58 25.27 5.32
N GLN A 86 12.74 24.29 4.98
CA GLN A 86 11.50 23.97 5.68
C GLN A 86 11.18 22.47 5.58
N PRO A 87 10.52 21.88 6.60
CA PRO A 87 10.01 20.51 6.52
C PRO A 87 8.97 20.36 5.41
N VAL A 88 8.95 19.19 4.78
CA VAL A 88 7.95 18.82 3.77
C VAL A 88 6.95 17.86 4.40
N THR A 89 5.72 18.32 4.60
CA THR A 89 4.61 17.50 5.11
C THR A 89 3.57 17.27 4.02
N MET A 90 3.14 16.01 3.84
CA MET A 90 2.02 15.65 2.97
C MET A 90 0.96 14.88 3.74
N ILE A 91 -0.30 15.16 3.44
CA ILE A 91 -1.47 14.51 4.04
C ILE A 91 -2.36 13.98 2.92
N SER A 92 -2.78 12.72 3.02
CA SER A 92 -3.78 12.12 2.14
C SER A 92 -4.92 11.49 2.94
N ARG A 93 -6.13 11.53 2.38
CA ARG A 93 -7.34 10.97 3.00
C ARG A 93 -7.75 9.66 2.33
N VAL A 94 -7.92 8.62 3.12
CA VAL A 94 -8.40 7.31 2.68
C VAL A 94 -9.94 7.30 2.70
N LYS A 95 -10.58 7.60 1.55
CA LYS A 95 -12.04 7.74 1.45
C LYS A 95 -12.81 6.43 1.29
N LYS A 96 -12.22 5.45 0.61
CA LYS A 96 -12.86 4.14 0.30
C LYS A 96 -11.90 3.03 0.68
N ARG A 97 -12.41 1.99 1.32
CA ARG A 97 -11.62 0.81 1.71
C ARG A 97 -12.35 -0.46 1.33
N GLY A 98 -11.59 -1.49 0.99
CA GLY A 98 -12.06 -2.83 0.68
C GLY A 98 -10.90 -3.82 0.85
N MET A 99 -11.19 -5.11 0.93
CA MET A 99 -10.15 -6.13 1.09
C MET A 99 -9.63 -6.58 -0.28
N HIS A 100 -8.37 -6.24 -0.59
CA HIS A 100 -7.73 -6.60 -1.86
C HIS A 100 -6.31 -7.10 -1.64
N LEU A 101 -6.17 -8.36 -1.22
CA LEU A 101 -4.87 -8.95 -0.87
C LEU A 101 -3.87 -8.91 -2.04
N TYR A 102 -4.33 -9.07 -3.28
CA TYR A 102 -3.48 -8.94 -4.46
C TYR A 102 -2.80 -7.56 -4.53
N LYS A 103 -3.52 -6.47 -4.23
CA LYS A 103 -2.96 -5.12 -4.24
C LYS A 103 -1.93 -4.94 -3.14
N ILE A 104 -2.20 -5.48 -1.95
CA ILE A 104 -1.24 -5.46 -0.83
C ILE A 104 0.07 -6.13 -1.23
N VAL A 105 0.01 -7.33 -1.82
CA VAL A 105 1.20 -8.06 -2.28
C VAL A 105 1.96 -7.25 -3.34
N ARG A 106 1.26 -6.65 -4.30
CA ARG A 106 1.87 -5.83 -5.36
C ARG A 106 2.56 -4.57 -4.81
N VAL A 107 1.96 -3.88 -3.85
CA VAL A 107 2.59 -2.70 -3.21
C VAL A 107 3.85 -3.12 -2.45
N ASN A 108 3.77 -4.21 -1.68
CA ASN A 108 4.91 -4.69 -0.91
C ASN A 108 6.07 -5.13 -1.81
N ASP A 109 5.77 -5.78 -2.94
CA ASP A 109 6.78 -6.15 -3.93
C ASP A 109 7.47 -4.91 -4.51
N ILE A 110 6.70 -3.93 -4.99
CA ILE A 110 7.25 -2.69 -5.55
C ILE A 110 8.10 -1.94 -4.51
N SER A 111 7.61 -1.82 -3.27
CA SER A 111 8.35 -1.18 -2.17
C SER A 111 9.66 -1.89 -1.88
N ARG A 112 9.67 -3.22 -1.81
CA ARG A 112 10.90 -4.00 -1.56
C ARG A 112 11.91 -3.84 -2.68
N ARG A 113 11.47 -3.93 -3.93
CA ARG A 113 12.34 -3.76 -5.11
C ARG A 113 12.94 -2.36 -5.17
N TYR A 114 12.15 -1.34 -4.84
CA TYR A 114 12.64 0.03 -4.75
C TYR A 114 13.67 0.19 -3.63
N CYS A 115 13.34 -0.22 -2.40
CA CYS A 115 14.25 -0.13 -1.26
C CYS A 115 15.51 -0.99 -1.43
N GLY A 116 15.43 -2.09 -2.20
CA GLY A 116 16.55 -2.94 -2.59
C GLY A 116 17.42 -2.39 -3.73
N GLY A 117 17.02 -1.25 -4.33
CA GLY A 117 17.74 -0.63 -5.45
C GLY A 117 17.57 -1.33 -6.80
N GLU A 118 16.59 -2.24 -6.94
CA GLU A 118 16.31 -2.95 -8.19
C GLU A 118 15.56 -2.09 -9.21
N ILE A 119 14.79 -1.10 -8.74
CA ILE A 119 14.02 -0.16 -9.56
C ILE A 119 14.25 1.27 -9.08
N THR A 120 14.12 2.22 -9.98
CA THR A 120 14.22 3.65 -9.68
C THR A 120 12.97 4.18 -8.97
N LEU A 121 13.09 5.35 -8.32
CA LEU A 121 11.98 6.01 -7.65
C LEU A 121 10.81 6.31 -8.62
N GLN A 122 11.15 6.76 -9.84
CA GLN A 122 10.14 7.06 -10.86
C GLN A 122 9.40 5.79 -11.29
N GLU A 123 10.12 4.69 -11.53
CA GLU A 123 9.51 3.40 -11.88
C GLU A 123 8.62 2.85 -10.77
N ALA A 124 9.04 3.00 -9.51
CA ALA A 124 8.25 2.60 -8.35
C ALA A 124 6.94 3.41 -8.29
N TYR A 125 7.01 4.73 -8.44
CA TYR A 125 5.84 5.61 -8.46
C TYR A 125 4.86 5.24 -9.58
N ASP A 126 5.36 5.05 -10.80
CA ASP A 126 4.54 4.70 -11.96
C ASP A 126 3.94 3.29 -11.82
N ALA A 127 4.67 2.34 -11.23
CA ALA A 127 4.17 1.01 -10.95
C ALA A 127 3.04 1.03 -9.90
N LEU A 128 3.16 1.84 -8.84
CA LEU A 128 2.11 2.03 -7.84
C LEU A 128 0.84 2.62 -8.45
N GLN A 129 0.97 3.64 -9.31
CA GLN A 129 -0.16 4.25 -10.01
C GLN A 129 -0.90 3.26 -10.94
N LYS A 130 -0.19 2.27 -11.48
CA LYS A 130 -0.76 1.22 -12.34
C LYS A 130 -1.50 0.13 -11.58
N ILE A 131 -1.48 0.11 -10.24
CA ILE A 131 -2.26 -0.85 -9.46
C ILE A 131 -3.75 -0.49 -9.55
N GLY A 132 -4.38 -0.99 -10.61
CA GLY A 132 -5.76 -0.72 -11.00
C GLY A 132 -6.84 -1.47 -10.23
N SER A 133 -8.06 -1.41 -10.78
CA SER A 133 -9.31 -1.94 -10.21
C SER A 133 -9.42 -3.47 -10.26
N ASP A 134 -10.43 -3.97 -9.54
CA ASP A 134 -10.68 -5.38 -9.19
C ASP A 134 -10.32 -6.41 -10.27
N LEU A 135 -9.48 -7.37 -9.86
CA LEU A 135 -8.98 -8.47 -10.70
C LEU A 135 -10.07 -9.46 -11.13
N TYR A 136 -11.22 -9.48 -10.44
CA TYR A 136 -12.23 -10.52 -10.58
C TYR A 136 -13.62 -9.93 -10.85
N ARG A 137 -14.28 -10.51 -11.86
CA ARG A 137 -15.70 -10.25 -12.14
C ARG A 137 -16.55 -10.71 -10.95
N GLN A 138 -17.66 -10.01 -10.73
CA GLN A 138 -18.56 -10.27 -9.60
C GLN A 138 -19.07 -11.72 -9.53
N GLY A 139 -19.32 -12.36 -10.68
CA GLY A 139 -19.72 -13.78 -10.75
C GLY A 139 -18.65 -14.72 -10.17
N THR A 140 -17.36 -14.47 -10.45
CA THR A 140 -16.26 -15.27 -9.90
C THR A 140 -16.19 -15.15 -8.39
N LYS A 141 -16.44 -13.95 -7.84
CA LYS A 141 -16.51 -13.74 -6.39
C LYS A 141 -17.67 -14.53 -5.77
N SER A 142 -18.85 -14.51 -6.39
CA SER A 142 -20.02 -15.27 -5.91
C SER A 142 -19.77 -16.78 -5.89
N ILE A 143 -19.19 -17.34 -6.96
CA ILE A 143 -18.82 -18.75 -7.01
C ILE A 143 -17.77 -19.08 -5.93
N SER A 144 -16.78 -18.21 -5.75
CA SER A 144 -15.76 -18.39 -4.71
C SER A 144 -16.37 -18.41 -3.30
N THR A 145 -17.35 -17.53 -3.02
CA THR A 145 -18.09 -17.54 -1.75
C THR A 145 -18.79 -18.88 -1.51
N MET A 146 -19.49 -19.39 -2.52
CA MET A 146 -20.15 -20.71 -2.43
C MET A 146 -19.15 -21.83 -2.16
N MET A 147 -18.01 -21.83 -2.86
CA MET A 147 -16.96 -22.84 -2.66
C MET A 147 -16.32 -22.75 -1.28
N ILE A 148 -16.07 -21.55 -0.75
CA ILE A 148 -15.49 -21.38 0.59
C ILE A 148 -16.43 -21.91 1.66
N VAL A 149 -17.72 -21.54 1.60
CA VAL A 149 -18.73 -21.99 2.57
C VAL A 149 -18.83 -23.52 2.57
N THR A 150 -18.96 -24.13 1.39
CA THR A 150 -19.02 -25.59 1.26
C THR A 150 -17.70 -26.27 1.64
N GLY A 151 -16.56 -25.66 1.33
CA GLY A 151 -15.24 -26.16 1.69
C GLY A 151 -15.04 -26.27 3.20
N PHE A 152 -15.52 -25.28 3.97
CA PHE A 152 -15.50 -25.35 5.44
C PHE A 152 -16.40 -26.47 5.98
N THR A 153 -17.58 -26.67 5.40
CA THR A 153 -18.45 -27.79 5.80
C THR A 153 -17.77 -29.15 5.60
N LEU A 154 -17.09 -29.35 4.47
CA LEU A 154 -16.28 -30.55 4.24
C LEU A 154 -15.11 -30.66 5.22
N MET A 155 -14.42 -29.55 5.51
CA MET A 155 -13.28 -29.52 6.44
C MET A 155 -13.69 -29.94 7.86
N PHE A 156 -14.91 -29.60 8.29
CA PHE A 156 -15.44 -29.99 9.60
C PHE A 156 -16.12 -31.37 9.60
N GLY A 157 -15.99 -32.14 8.51
CA GLY A 157 -16.52 -33.51 8.43
C GLY A 157 -18.03 -33.59 8.17
N GLY A 158 -18.63 -32.57 7.55
CA GLY A 158 -20.04 -32.59 7.17
C GLY A 158 -20.35 -33.68 6.15
N GLY A 159 -21.53 -34.29 6.26
CA GLY A 159 -22.04 -35.28 5.32
C GLY A 159 -22.60 -34.64 4.04
N TRP A 160 -23.15 -35.47 3.17
CA TRP A 160 -23.67 -35.04 1.87
C TRP A 160 -24.85 -34.05 1.98
N MET A 161 -25.69 -34.19 3.01
CA MET A 161 -26.82 -33.28 3.22
C MET A 161 -26.36 -31.90 3.71
N GLU A 162 -25.34 -31.86 4.57
CA GLU A 162 -24.74 -30.64 5.08
C GLU A 162 -24.03 -29.87 3.96
N VAL A 163 -23.36 -30.58 3.04
CA VAL A 163 -22.72 -30.00 1.86
C VAL A 163 -23.74 -29.35 0.90
N LEU A 164 -24.88 -30.01 0.66
CA LEU A 164 -25.95 -29.44 -0.17
C LEU A 164 -26.58 -28.23 0.53
N ALA A 165 -26.86 -28.33 1.83
CA ALA A 165 -27.37 -27.22 2.61
C ALA A 165 -26.41 -26.03 2.61
N SER A 166 -25.10 -26.26 2.80
CA SER A 166 -24.09 -25.20 2.80
C SER A 166 -23.94 -24.53 1.44
N LEU A 167 -24.09 -25.27 0.35
CA LEU A 167 -24.06 -24.72 -1.00
C LEU A 167 -25.25 -23.77 -1.24
N CYS A 168 -26.46 -24.16 -0.81
CA CYS A 168 -27.65 -23.31 -0.87
C CYS A 168 -27.47 -22.03 -0.03
N VAL A 169 -26.98 -22.17 1.21
CA VAL A 169 -26.69 -21.03 2.10
C VAL A 169 -25.64 -20.10 1.48
N GLY A 170 -24.58 -20.66 0.88
CA GLY A 170 -23.57 -19.89 0.17
C GLY A 170 -24.12 -19.12 -1.02
N GLY A 171 -25.08 -19.70 -1.76
CA GLY A 171 -25.79 -19.04 -2.86
C GLY A 171 -26.64 -17.86 -2.39
N VAL A 172 -27.40 -18.04 -1.30
CA VAL A 172 -28.19 -16.97 -0.68
C VAL A 172 -27.28 -15.84 -0.20
N LEU A 173 -26.18 -16.17 0.48
CA LEU A 173 -25.19 -15.20 0.94
C LEU A 173 -24.58 -14.41 -0.23
N ALA A 174 -24.20 -15.08 -1.31
CA ALA A 174 -23.67 -14.43 -2.50
C ALA A 174 -24.70 -13.47 -3.13
N GLY A 175 -25.97 -13.88 -3.21
CA GLY A 175 -27.07 -13.03 -3.68
C GLY A 175 -27.27 -11.79 -2.80
N MET A 176 -27.27 -11.97 -1.47
CA MET A 176 -27.39 -10.87 -0.51
C MET A 176 -26.24 -9.87 -0.64
N ILE A 177 -25.00 -10.36 -0.79
CA ILE A 177 -23.83 -9.50 -1.02
C ILE A 177 -23.99 -8.69 -2.33
N GLN A 178 -24.43 -9.30 -3.43
CA GLN A 178 -24.66 -8.57 -4.68
C GLN A 178 -25.78 -7.53 -4.56
N PHE A 179 -26.86 -7.85 -3.85
CA PHE A 179 -27.95 -6.92 -3.59
C PHE A 179 -27.46 -5.69 -2.80
N VAL A 180 -26.72 -5.91 -1.70
CA VAL A 180 -26.16 -4.83 -0.89
C VAL A 180 -25.18 -3.97 -1.70
N ILE A 181 -24.30 -4.59 -2.49
CA ILE A 181 -23.35 -3.84 -3.35
C ILE A 181 -24.09 -2.98 -4.37
N THR A 182 -25.17 -3.50 -4.96
CA THR A 182 -25.98 -2.76 -5.94
C THR A 182 -26.74 -1.61 -5.27
N PHE A 183 -27.31 -1.85 -4.08
CA PHE A 183 -28.04 -0.85 -3.30
C PHE A 183 -27.15 0.30 -2.80
N ILE A 184 -25.93 0.02 -2.32
CA ILE A 184 -24.97 1.05 -1.86
C ILE A 184 -24.38 1.85 -3.04
N ARG A 185 -24.45 1.31 -4.26
CA ARG A 185 -23.95 1.99 -5.48
C ARG A 185 -25.00 2.85 -6.18
N MET A 186 -26.29 2.69 -5.86
CA MET A 186 -27.37 3.61 -6.28
C MET A 186 -27.34 4.87 -5.41
#